data_AF-S9UPL0-F1
#
_entry.id   AF-S9UPL0-F1
#
_cell.length_a   1.000
_cell.length_b   1.000
_cell.length_c   1.000
_cell.angle_alpha   90.00
_cell.angle_beta   90.00
_cell.angle_gamma   90.00
#
_symmetry.space_group_name_H-M   'P 1'
#
loop_
_entity.id
_entity.type
_entity.pdbx_description
1 polymer ?
#
loop_
_entity_poly.entity_id
_entity_poly.type
_entity_poly.pdbx_seq_one_letter_code
_entity_poly.pdbx_strand_id
1 'polypeptide(L)'
;MFRRTLCRRVSMSKYIGFEMEPYTAKSLFLFGFIGSVAFLSVHSVKETKKLGPLDLPEDMEAERQRRSDPRRPPWPLLHQRVVLLREGKAPPEDLPLLWEQCKHYYPSDWLVPLELAQVLKYTSGRYLQNYVADPDQLRKEVLLQLLDVKYGRVKDPNGGRVNRDVEEIIAMAVDDLEAMDLTPSAEATLVPRPT
;
A
#
# COMPACT_ATOMS: atom_id res chain seq x y z
N MET A 1 -13.73 51.56 -67.87
CA MET A 1 -12.95 52.34 -66.90
C MET A 1 -13.60 52.25 -65.53
N PHE A 2 -13.09 51.39 -64.64
CA PHE A 2 -13.65 51.15 -63.31
C PHE A 2 -13.10 52.16 -62.29
N ARG A 3 -13.98 53.00 -61.73
CA ARG A 3 -13.67 53.88 -60.59
C ARG A 3 -13.63 53.05 -59.31
N ARG A 4 -12.46 52.95 -58.67
CA ARG A 4 -12.28 52.27 -57.38
C ARG A 4 -12.83 53.14 -56.24
N THR A 5 -13.83 52.63 -55.53
CA THR A 5 -14.26 53.10 -54.22
C THR A 5 -13.27 52.61 -53.15
N LEU A 6 -12.58 53.54 -52.49
CA LEU A 6 -11.73 53.27 -51.34
C LEU A 6 -12.58 53.31 -50.06
N CYS A 7 -12.87 52.13 -49.50
CA CYS A 7 -13.39 52.00 -48.14
C CYS A 7 -12.36 52.53 -47.13
N ARG A 8 -12.62 53.71 -46.57
CA ARG A 8 -11.87 54.27 -45.44
C ARG A 8 -12.25 53.48 -44.18
N ARG A 9 -11.44 52.49 -43.80
CA ARG A 9 -11.52 51.82 -42.49
C ARG A 9 -11.27 52.87 -41.39
N VAL A 10 -12.27 53.15 -40.57
CA VAL A 10 -12.14 54.00 -39.38
C VAL A 10 -11.85 53.10 -38.19
N SER A 11 -10.72 53.36 -37.53
CA SER A 11 -10.27 52.70 -36.30
C SER A 11 -11.31 52.89 -35.17
N MET A 12 -11.67 51.78 -34.52
CA MET A 12 -12.55 51.74 -33.34
C MET A 12 -11.92 52.36 -32.07
N SER A 13 -10.69 52.90 -32.15
CA SER A 13 -9.96 53.47 -31.02
C SER A 13 -10.49 54.81 -30.49
N LYS A 14 -11.65 55.28 -30.96
CA LYS A 14 -12.20 56.60 -30.58
C LYS A 14 -13.40 56.57 -29.63
N TYR A 15 -13.85 55.40 -29.18
CA TYR A 15 -15.05 55.30 -28.31
C TYR A 15 -14.77 55.04 -26.83
N ILE A 16 -13.54 54.73 -26.43
CA ILE A 16 -13.19 54.51 -25.02
C ILE A 16 -11.92 55.30 -24.73
N GLY A 17 -12.08 56.52 -24.24
CA GLY A 17 -11.00 57.44 -23.90
C GLY A 17 -10.25 57.02 -22.63
N PHE A 18 -9.44 55.96 -22.74
CA PHE A 18 -8.40 55.65 -21.77
C PHE A 18 -7.11 55.34 -22.52
N GLU A 19 -6.25 56.34 -22.67
CA GLU A 19 -4.82 56.11 -22.94
C GLU A 19 -4.21 55.54 -21.67
N MET A 20 -4.22 54.20 -21.54
CA MET A 20 -3.46 53.53 -20.49
C MET A 20 -1.99 53.44 -20.92
N GLU A 21 -1.11 54.12 -20.20
CA GLU A 21 0.33 53.96 -20.33
C GLU A 21 0.73 52.48 -20.10
N PRO A 22 1.75 51.96 -20.81
CA PRO A 22 2.12 50.53 -20.74
C PRO A 22 2.54 50.06 -19.34
N TYR A 23 2.89 50.98 -18.45
CA TYR A 23 3.26 50.71 -17.07
C TYR A 23 2.03 50.43 -16.18
N THR A 24 0.90 51.11 -16.41
CA THR A 24 -0.34 50.91 -15.64
C THR A 24 -1.09 49.64 -16.04
N ALA A 25 -0.99 49.21 -17.30
CA ALA A 25 -1.56 47.93 -17.73
C ALA A 25 -0.88 46.72 -17.07
N LYS A 26 0.46 46.76 -16.90
CA LYS A 26 1.23 45.69 -16.25
C LYS A 26 0.95 45.62 -14.75
N SER A 27 0.82 46.77 -14.08
CA SER A 27 0.50 46.80 -12.64
C SER A 27 -0.92 46.31 -12.38
N LEU A 28 -1.90 46.70 -13.20
CA LEU A 28 -3.28 46.19 -13.10
C LEU A 28 -3.37 44.68 -13.29
N PHE A 29 -2.61 44.11 -14.23
CA PHE A 29 -2.53 42.66 -14.39
C PHE A 29 -1.90 41.99 -13.17
N LEU A 30 -0.82 42.55 -12.62
CA LEU A 30 -0.16 42.02 -11.42
C LEU A 30 -1.10 42.06 -10.20
N PHE A 31 -1.79 43.18 -9.99
CA PHE A 31 -2.76 43.32 -8.89
C PHE A 31 -3.97 42.41 -9.08
N GLY A 32 -4.47 42.25 -10.31
CA GLY A 32 -5.52 41.29 -10.64
C GLY A 32 -5.11 39.84 -10.41
N PHE A 33 -3.87 39.49 -10.80
CA PHE A 33 -3.31 38.16 -10.59
C PHE A 33 -3.14 37.84 -9.11
N ILE A 34 -2.50 38.73 -8.34
CA ILE A 34 -2.33 38.58 -6.89
C ILE A 34 -3.69 38.49 -6.19
N GLY A 35 -4.65 39.35 -6.56
CA GLY A 35 -6.01 39.32 -6.05
C GLY A 35 -6.73 38.00 -6.35
N SER A 36 -6.55 37.45 -7.55
CA SER A 36 -7.14 36.17 -7.95
C SER A 36 -6.56 34.98 -7.18
N VAL A 37 -5.24 34.96 -6.97
CA VAL A 37 -4.57 33.91 -6.19
C VAL A 37 -5.01 33.97 -4.73
N ALA A 38 -5.04 35.17 -4.14
CA ALA A 38 -5.51 35.37 -2.76
C ALA A 38 -6.99 34.98 -2.60
N PHE A 39 -7.85 35.32 -3.57
CA PHE A 39 -9.26 34.94 -3.56
C PHE A 39 -9.44 33.42 -3.66
N LEU A 40 -8.71 32.75 -4.55
CA LEU A 40 -8.72 31.29 -4.68
C LEU A 40 -8.21 30.60 -3.40
N SER A 41 -7.16 31.13 -2.76
CA SER A 41 -6.66 30.60 -1.48
C SER A 41 -7.69 30.74 -0.36
N VAL A 42 -8.36 31.89 -0.25
CA VAL A 42 -9.40 32.10 0.78
C VAL A 42 -10.65 31.26 0.49
N HIS A 43 -11.02 31.10 -0.77
CA HIS A 43 -12.15 30.26 -1.18
C HIS A 43 -11.87 28.78 -0.88
N SER A 44 -10.68 28.31 -1.24
CA SER A 44 -10.24 26.94 -0.94
C SER A 44 -10.24 26.65 0.57
N VAL A 45 -9.76 27.57 1.40
CA VAL A 45 -9.81 27.42 2.87
C VAL A 45 -11.25 27.47 3.43
N LYS A 46 -12.15 28.23 2.80
CA LYS A 46 -13.57 28.27 3.22
C LYS A 46 -14.33 27.01 2.79
N GLU A 47 -14.01 26.43 1.64
CA GLU A 47 -14.57 25.15 1.20
C GLU A 47 -14.05 23.99 2.06
N THR A 48 -12.76 23.97 2.40
CA THR A 48 -12.21 22.93 3.29
C THR A 48 -12.78 23.01 4.72
N LYS A 49 -13.12 24.20 5.22
CA LYS A 49 -13.84 24.35 6.51
C LYS A 49 -15.31 23.91 6.46
N LYS A 50 -15.98 23.98 5.31
CA LYS A 50 -17.37 23.52 5.16
C LYS A 50 -17.50 22.00 5.03
N LEU A 51 -16.44 21.34 4.55
CA LEU A 51 -16.41 19.89 4.32
C LEU A 51 -16.02 19.07 5.55
N GLY A 52 -15.74 19.70 6.71
CA GLY A 52 -15.24 18.99 7.89
C GLY A 52 -13.86 18.35 7.64
N PRO A 53 -13.22 17.76 8.67
CA PRO A 53 -12.07 16.90 8.42
C PRO A 53 -12.53 15.79 7.47
N LEU A 54 -11.83 15.60 6.35
CA LEU A 54 -12.05 14.41 5.53
C LEU A 54 -11.78 13.20 6.42
N ASP A 55 -12.82 12.42 6.71
CA ASP A 55 -12.67 11.09 7.29
C ASP A 55 -11.74 10.32 6.36
N LEU A 56 -10.58 9.91 6.88
CA LEU A 56 -9.69 9.03 6.14
C LEU A 56 -10.45 7.69 6.01
N PRO A 57 -10.38 6.99 4.87
CA PRO A 57 -10.98 5.67 4.74
C PRO A 57 -10.58 4.79 5.93
N GLU A 58 -11.52 4.05 6.53
CA GLU A 58 -11.30 3.27 7.76
C GLU A 58 -10.03 2.41 7.71
N ASP A 59 -9.69 1.87 6.54
CA ASP A 59 -8.47 1.09 6.29
C ASP A 59 -7.17 1.88 6.52
N MET A 60 -7.14 3.15 6.11
CA MET A 60 -5.98 4.04 6.26
C MET A 60 -5.83 4.49 7.72
N GLU A 61 -6.95 4.69 8.43
CA GLU A 61 -6.94 5.00 9.86
C GLU A 61 -6.49 3.82 10.70
N ALA A 62 -7.00 2.61 10.39
CA ALA A 62 -6.56 1.38 11.01
C ALA A 62 -5.06 1.16 10.79
N GLU A 63 -4.55 1.38 9.57
CA GLU A 63 -3.11 1.26 9.30
C GLU A 63 -2.28 2.25 10.12
N ARG A 64 -2.75 3.50 10.23
CA ARG A 64 -2.09 4.53 11.05
C ARG A 64 -2.07 4.14 12.53
N GLN A 65 -3.19 3.65 13.07
CA GLN A 65 -3.28 3.20 14.45
C GLN A 65 -2.32 2.03 14.72
N ARG A 66 -2.30 1.03 13.83
CA ARG A 66 -1.39 -0.13 13.91
C ARG A 66 0.07 0.29 13.85
N ARG A 67 0.42 1.29 13.04
CA ARG A 67 1.78 1.84 12.97
C ARG A 67 2.23 2.51 14.26
N SER A 68 1.32 3.19 14.94
CA SER A 68 1.59 3.90 16.19
C SER A 68 1.51 3.02 17.45
N ASP A 69 1.09 1.75 17.30
CA ASP A 69 0.94 0.84 18.42
C ASP A 69 2.32 0.55 19.07
N PRO A 70 2.50 0.85 20.38
CA PRO A 70 3.76 0.56 21.07
C PRO A 70 4.05 -0.93 21.21
N ARG A 71 3.05 -1.81 21.05
CA ARG A 71 3.22 -3.27 21.09
C ARG A 71 3.62 -3.87 19.74
N ARG A 72 3.61 -3.06 18.67
CA ARG A 72 4.01 -3.52 17.33
C ARG A 72 5.46 -4.04 17.37
N PRO A 73 5.69 -5.34 17.14
CA PRO A 73 7.05 -5.84 17.04
C PRO A 73 7.71 -5.24 15.79
N PRO A 74 8.93 -4.68 15.86
CA PRO A 74 9.64 -4.22 14.67
C PRO A 74 9.76 -5.32 13.62
N TRP A 75 9.44 -5.01 12.36
CA TRP A 75 9.41 -6.00 11.27
C TRP A 75 10.69 -6.85 11.16
N PRO A 76 11.91 -6.29 11.23
CA PRO A 76 13.12 -7.10 11.15
C PRO A 76 13.24 -8.14 12.27
N LEU A 77 12.76 -7.81 13.48
CA LEU A 77 12.77 -8.73 14.62
C LEU A 77 11.72 -9.83 14.46
N LEU A 78 10.54 -9.48 13.92
CA LEU A 78 9.51 -10.45 13.57
C LEU A 78 10.05 -11.47 12.56
N HIS A 79 10.63 -10.98 11.46
CA HIS A 79 11.24 -11.82 10.42
C HIS A 79 12.36 -12.70 11.00
N GLN A 80 13.25 -12.15 11.82
CA GLN A 80 14.32 -12.92 12.46
C GLN A 80 13.77 -14.08 13.32
N ARG A 81 12.69 -13.85 14.09
CA ARG A 81 12.08 -14.91 14.91
C ARG A 81 11.47 -16.03 14.05
N VAL A 82 10.86 -15.67 12.94
CA VAL A 82 10.29 -16.66 11.99
C VAL A 82 11.41 -17.48 11.33
N VAL A 83 12.51 -16.85 10.94
CA VAL A 83 13.70 -17.56 10.43
C VAL A 83 14.27 -18.52 11.47
N LEU A 84 14.38 -18.10 12.74
CA LEU A 84 14.83 -18.98 13.82
C LEU A 84 13.88 -20.16 14.06
N LEU A 85 12.57 -19.98 13.82
CA LEU A 85 11.58 -21.04 13.90
C LEU A 85 11.80 -22.08 12.80
N ARG A 86 12.05 -21.64 11.56
CA ARG A 86 12.45 -22.53 10.46
C ARG A 86 13.71 -23.32 10.76
N GLU A 87 14.68 -22.70 11.45
CA GLU A 87 15.93 -23.35 11.86
C GLU A 87 15.79 -24.28 13.09
N GLY A 88 14.60 -24.36 13.70
CA GLY A 88 14.37 -25.15 14.92
C GLY A 88 15.05 -24.57 16.17
N LYS A 89 15.45 -23.30 16.14
CA LYS A 89 16.12 -22.59 17.25
C LYS A 89 15.16 -21.76 18.11
N ALA A 90 13.95 -21.52 17.62
CA ALA A 90 12.88 -20.84 18.33
C ALA A 90 11.76 -21.82 18.71
N PRO A 91 11.01 -21.57 19.80
CA PRO A 91 9.91 -22.43 20.19
C PRO A 91 8.79 -22.40 19.14
N PRO A 92 8.26 -23.57 18.73
CA PRO A 92 7.18 -23.66 17.75
C PRO A 92 5.83 -23.12 18.27
N GLU A 93 5.69 -22.99 19.59
CA GLU A 93 4.53 -22.39 20.28
C GLU A 93 4.28 -20.94 19.86
N ASP A 94 5.33 -20.22 19.44
CA ASP A 94 5.23 -18.84 18.99
C ASP A 94 4.60 -18.71 17.60
N LEU A 95 4.49 -19.80 16.81
CA LEU A 95 4.05 -19.75 15.41
C LEU A 95 2.72 -19.01 15.21
N PRO A 96 1.63 -19.31 15.97
CA PRO A 96 0.36 -18.61 15.79
C PRO A 96 0.47 -17.13 16.12
N LEU A 97 1.23 -16.78 17.16
CA LEU A 97 1.43 -15.39 17.57
C LEU A 97 2.22 -14.60 16.50
N LEU A 98 3.28 -15.19 15.95
CA LEU A 98 4.09 -14.57 14.90
C LEU A 98 3.25 -14.32 13.64
N TRP A 99 2.37 -15.28 13.28
CA TRP A 99 1.45 -15.11 12.17
C TRP A 99 0.44 -13.99 12.39
N GLU A 100 -0.22 -13.95 13.55
CA GLU A 100 -1.19 -12.89 13.88
C GLU A 100 -0.54 -11.51 13.91
N GLN A 101 0.70 -11.41 14.42
CA GLN A 101 1.47 -10.16 14.37
C GLN A 101 1.79 -9.74 12.93
N CYS A 102 2.16 -10.69 12.06
CA CYS A 102 2.40 -10.43 10.64
C CYS A 102 1.14 -9.93 9.94
N LYS A 103 0.05 -10.70 10.02
CA LYS A 103 -1.25 -10.38 9.41
C LYS A 103 -1.80 -9.04 9.88
N HIS A 104 -1.68 -8.75 11.18
CA HIS A 104 -2.18 -7.51 11.75
C HIS A 104 -1.32 -6.30 11.36
N TYR A 105 -0.02 -6.32 11.65
CA TYR A 105 0.85 -5.15 11.53
C TYR A 105 1.56 -5.01 10.17
N TYR A 106 1.62 -6.08 9.38
CA TYR A 106 2.40 -6.19 8.14
C TYR A 106 1.61 -6.92 7.02
N PRO A 107 0.40 -6.46 6.67
CA PRO A 107 -0.44 -7.14 5.67
C PRO A 107 0.14 -7.10 4.24
N SER A 108 1.07 -6.19 3.97
CA SER A 108 1.73 -6.05 2.66
C SER A 108 3.01 -6.87 2.53
N ASP A 109 3.46 -7.53 3.60
CA ASP A 109 4.70 -8.29 3.57
C ASP A 109 4.50 -9.62 2.82
N TRP A 110 5.53 -10.00 2.07
CA TRP A 110 5.61 -11.28 1.38
C TRP A 110 6.75 -12.16 1.91
N LEU A 111 7.72 -11.60 2.64
CA LEU A 111 8.88 -12.35 3.09
C LEU A 111 8.57 -13.23 4.31
N VAL A 112 7.89 -12.69 5.32
CA VAL A 112 7.44 -13.50 6.48
C VAL A 112 6.47 -14.62 6.05
N PRO A 113 5.43 -14.36 5.23
CA PRO A 113 4.59 -15.44 4.71
C PRO A 113 5.36 -16.50 3.93
N LEU A 114 6.40 -16.12 3.18
CA LEU A 114 7.23 -17.08 2.45
C LEU A 114 8.05 -17.97 3.38
N GLU A 115 8.61 -17.40 4.45
CA GLU A 115 9.31 -18.19 5.47
C GLU A 115 8.36 -19.14 6.21
N LEU A 116 7.14 -18.70 6.52
CA LEU A 116 6.10 -19.55 7.08
C LEU A 116 5.67 -20.66 6.11
N ALA A 117 5.60 -20.39 4.81
CA ALA A 117 5.33 -21.42 3.81
C ALA A 117 6.40 -22.53 3.85
N GLN A 118 7.68 -22.19 4.05
CA GLN A 118 8.73 -23.21 4.22
C GLN A 118 8.57 -24.01 5.51
N VAL A 119 8.19 -23.34 6.61
CA VAL A 119 7.89 -24.04 7.88
C VAL A 119 6.74 -25.03 7.67
N LEU A 120 5.64 -24.61 7.05
CA LEU A 120 4.49 -25.47 6.77
C LEU A 120 4.84 -26.63 5.82
N LYS A 121 5.70 -26.38 4.82
CA LYS A 121 6.13 -27.38 3.83
C LYS A 121 6.96 -28.51 4.44
N TYR A 122 7.89 -28.17 5.33
CA TYR A 122 8.88 -29.13 5.84
C TYR A 122 8.57 -29.65 7.24
N THR A 123 7.54 -29.13 7.89
CA THR A 123 7.10 -29.61 9.20
C THR A 123 5.94 -30.59 9.03
N SER A 124 6.01 -31.75 9.68
CA SER A 124 4.89 -32.70 9.61
C SER A 124 3.60 -32.10 10.17
N GLY A 125 2.46 -32.36 9.53
CA GLY A 125 1.14 -31.91 10.00
C GLY A 125 0.85 -32.31 11.45
N ARG A 126 1.27 -33.51 11.87
CA ARG A 126 1.15 -33.98 13.27
C ARG A 126 1.94 -33.14 14.26
N TYR A 127 3.13 -32.66 13.88
CA TYR A 127 3.91 -31.77 14.73
C TYR A 127 3.24 -30.39 14.82
N LEU A 128 2.76 -29.86 13.70
CA LEU A 128 2.05 -28.58 13.66
C LEU A 128 0.78 -28.59 14.52
N GLN A 129 0.04 -29.69 14.55
CA GLN A 129 -1.17 -29.85 15.38
C GLN A 129 -0.94 -29.70 16.88
N ASN A 130 0.30 -29.88 17.37
CA ASN A 130 0.60 -29.68 18.79
C ASN A 130 0.64 -28.19 19.17
N TYR A 131 0.86 -27.30 18.20
CA TYR A 131 1.14 -25.88 18.44
C TYR A 131 0.14 -24.96 17.73
N VAL A 132 -0.51 -25.46 16.67
CA VAL A 132 -1.47 -24.72 15.85
C VAL A 132 -2.81 -25.45 15.90
N ALA A 133 -3.85 -24.72 16.32
CA ALA A 133 -5.19 -25.29 16.44
C ALA A 133 -5.75 -25.81 15.11
N ASP A 134 -5.55 -25.05 14.02
CA ASP A 134 -5.94 -25.44 12.67
C ASP A 134 -4.82 -25.09 11.66
N PRO A 135 -3.94 -26.07 11.34
CA PRO A 135 -2.86 -25.88 10.38
C PRO A 135 -3.33 -25.58 8.95
N ASP A 136 -4.48 -26.10 8.52
CA ASP A 136 -4.99 -25.86 7.17
C ASP A 136 -5.57 -24.45 7.04
N GLN A 137 -6.24 -23.96 8.08
CA GLN A 137 -6.63 -22.56 8.14
C GLN A 137 -5.41 -21.64 8.09
N LEU A 138 -4.35 -21.93 8.85
CA LEU A 138 -3.11 -21.15 8.79
C LEU A 138 -2.51 -21.13 7.38
N ARG A 139 -2.45 -22.29 6.71
CA ARG A 139 -2.01 -22.39 5.30
C ARG A 139 -2.82 -21.50 4.37
N LYS A 140 -4.15 -21.53 4.49
CA LYS A 140 -5.07 -20.72 3.68
C LYS A 140 -4.87 -19.22 3.91
N GLU A 141 -4.61 -18.80 5.14
CA GLU A 141 -4.38 -17.40 5.45
C GLU A 141 -3.04 -16.90 4.89
N VAL A 142 -1.98 -17.70 5.00
CA VAL A 142 -0.67 -17.41 4.38
C VAL A 142 -0.81 -17.31 2.85
N LEU A 143 -1.54 -18.26 2.26
CA LEU A 143 -1.85 -18.27 0.83
C LEU A 143 -2.60 -16.99 0.42
N LEU A 144 -3.64 -16.60 1.16
CA LEU A 144 -4.44 -15.41 0.87
C LEU A 144 -3.56 -14.14 0.86
N GLN A 145 -2.70 -13.97 1.87
CA GLN A 145 -1.81 -12.80 1.95
C GLN A 145 -0.82 -12.75 0.78
N LEU A 146 -0.23 -13.89 0.40
CA LEU A 146 0.67 -13.96 -0.75
C LEU A 146 -0.05 -13.64 -2.07
N LEU A 147 -1.29 -14.10 -2.25
CA LEU A 147 -2.12 -13.75 -3.40
C LEU A 147 -2.46 -12.25 -3.42
N ASP A 148 -2.77 -11.66 -2.26
CA ASP A 148 -3.08 -10.25 -2.16
C ASP A 148 -1.88 -9.36 -2.51
N VAL A 149 -0.66 -9.79 -2.16
CA VAL A 149 0.58 -9.15 -2.61
C VAL A 149 0.81 -9.36 -4.11
N LYS A 150 0.70 -10.60 -4.61
CA LYS A 150 0.90 -10.95 -6.04
C LYS A 150 -0.01 -10.14 -6.97
N TYR A 151 -1.26 -9.92 -6.59
CA TYR A 151 -2.24 -9.17 -7.39
C TYR A 151 -2.33 -7.68 -7.02
N GLY A 152 -1.45 -7.18 -6.15
CA GLY A 152 -1.41 -5.77 -5.77
C GLY A 152 -2.69 -5.26 -5.06
N ARG A 153 -3.42 -6.16 -4.39
CA ARG A 153 -4.63 -5.81 -3.61
C ARG A 153 -4.26 -5.09 -2.32
N VAL A 154 -3.07 -5.36 -1.79
CA VAL A 154 -2.51 -4.62 -0.65
C VAL A 154 -1.45 -3.67 -1.19
N LYS A 155 -1.56 -2.39 -0.81
CA LYS A 155 -0.52 -1.40 -1.13
C LYS A 155 0.60 -1.52 -0.13
N ASP A 156 1.81 -1.80 -0.60
CA ASP A 156 2.97 -1.77 0.27
C ASP A 156 3.35 -0.33 0.62
N PRO A 157 3.36 0.04 1.91
CA PRO A 157 3.69 1.38 2.31
C PRO A 157 5.12 1.49 2.86
N ASN A 158 5.89 0.37 2.83
CA ASN A 158 7.28 0.28 3.28
C ASN A 158 8.31 0.15 2.12
N GLY A 159 7.86 0.06 0.87
CA GLY A 159 8.73 0.20 -0.30
C GLY A 159 9.53 -1.04 -0.69
N GLY A 160 9.15 -2.23 -0.20
CA GLY A 160 9.59 -3.50 -0.76
C GLY A 160 9.01 -3.67 -2.16
N ARG A 161 9.69 -3.13 -3.17
CA ARG A 161 9.24 -3.26 -4.56
C ARG A 161 9.20 -4.75 -4.92
N VAL A 162 7.99 -5.23 -5.17
CA VAL A 162 7.76 -6.51 -5.81
C VAL A 162 8.27 -6.35 -7.25
N ASN A 163 9.47 -6.88 -7.49
CA ASN A 163 10.03 -7.01 -8.83
C ASN A 163 9.53 -8.32 -9.46
N ARG A 164 9.74 -8.51 -10.77
CA ARG A 164 9.37 -9.74 -11.47
C ARG A 164 9.91 -11.01 -10.78
N ASP A 165 11.17 -10.99 -10.33
CA ASP A 165 11.75 -12.14 -9.63
C ASP A 165 11.01 -12.46 -8.32
N VAL A 166 10.54 -11.42 -7.62
CA VAL A 166 9.74 -11.56 -6.40
C VAL A 166 8.37 -12.12 -6.73
N GLU A 167 7.72 -11.68 -7.81
CA GLU A 167 6.44 -12.25 -8.27
C GLU A 167 6.57 -13.74 -8.62
N GLU A 168 7.66 -14.13 -9.28
CA GLU A 168 7.92 -15.53 -9.65
C GLU A 168 8.17 -16.40 -8.40
N ILE A 169 8.94 -15.90 -7.43
CA ILE A 169 9.16 -16.57 -6.14
C ILE A 169 7.86 -16.71 -5.34
N ILE A 170 7.03 -15.66 -5.30
CA ILE A 170 5.70 -15.71 -4.68
C ILE A 170 4.81 -16.72 -5.40
N ALA A 171 4.85 -16.78 -6.74
CA ALA A 171 4.07 -17.75 -7.50
C ALA A 171 4.47 -19.19 -7.16
N MET A 172 5.77 -19.51 -7.07
CA MET A 172 6.21 -20.84 -6.64
C MET A 172 5.72 -21.19 -5.23
N ALA A 173 5.75 -20.23 -4.29
CA ALA A 173 5.26 -20.45 -2.93
C ALA A 173 3.73 -20.64 -2.88
N VAL A 174 2.98 -19.95 -3.74
CA VAL A 174 1.53 -20.12 -3.90
C VAL A 174 1.23 -21.54 -4.41
N ASP A 175 1.92 -22.00 -5.45
CA ASP A 175 1.72 -23.34 -6.02
C ASP A 175 2.05 -24.42 -4.97
N ASP A 176 3.14 -24.23 -4.22
CA ASP A 176 3.52 -25.10 -3.09
C ASP A 176 2.39 -25.17 -2.05
N LEU A 177 1.87 -24.01 -1.61
CA LEU A 177 0.82 -23.94 -0.59
C LEU A 177 -0.50 -24.54 -1.09
N GLU A 178 -0.86 -24.35 -2.35
CA GLU A 178 -2.07 -24.95 -2.95
C GLU A 178 -1.98 -26.48 -3.00
N ALA A 179 -0.80 -27.02 -3.28
CA ALA A 179 -0.54 -28.46 -3.33
C ALA A 179 -0.44 -29.13 -1.95
N MET A 180 -0.23 -28.37 -0.87
CA MET A 180 -0.14 -28.90 0.49
C MET A 180 -1.51 -29.28 1.05
N ASP A 181 -1.58 -30.47 1.65
CA ASP A 181 -2.68 -30.90 2.52
C ASP A 181 -2.15 -31.07 3.96
N LEU A 182 -2.63 -30.22 4.87
CA LEU A 182 -2.28 -30.24 6.29
C LEU A 182 -3.40 -30.80 7.17
N THR A 183 -4.40 -31.44 6.57
CA THR A 183 -5.46 -32.09 7.34
C THR A 183 -4.91 -33.25 8.17
N PRO A 184 -5.51 -33.57 9.33
CA PRO A 184 -5.08 -34.66 10.20
C PRO A 184 -5.08 -36.05 9.55
N SER A 185 -5.72 -36.20 8.39
CA SER A 185 -5.77 -37.44 7.63
C SER A 185 -4.66 -37.57 6.58
N ALA A 186 -3.89 -36.51 6.32
CA ALA A 186 -2.82 -36.51 5.33
C ALA A 186 -1.60 -37.32 5.82
N GLU A 187 -0.98 -38.08 4.91
CA GLU A 187 0.19 -38.93 5.21
C GLU A 187 1.37 -38.11 5.75
N ALA A 188 2.04 -38.65 6.76
CA ALA A 188 3.11 -37.95 7.47
C ALA A 188 4.36 -37.82 6.60
N THR A 189 4.70 -36.59 6.19
CA THR A 189 6.04 -36.26 5.69
C THR A 189 7.07 -36.45 6.81
N LEU A 190 8.10 -37.26 6.53
CA LEU A 190 9.15 -37.65 7.48
C LEU A 190 9.93 -36.45 8.02
N VAL A 191 10.03 -36.33 9.34
CA VAL A 191 10.88 -35.34 10.02
C VAL A 191 12.21 -35.98 10.41
N PRO A 192 13.37 -35.33 10.14
CA PRO A 192 14.63 -35.74 10.75
C PRO A 192 14.59 -35.41 12.25
N ARG A 193 14.70 -36.44 13.09
CA ARG A 193 14.84 -36.26 14.54
C ARG A 193 16.20 -35.62 14.84
N PRO A 194 16.28 -34.62 15.72
CA PRO A 194 17.57 -34.25 16.31
C PRO A 194 18.04 -35.42 17.19
N THR A 195 19.22 -35.96 16.88
CA THR A 195 19.97 -36.88 17.75
C THR A 195 20.70 -36.11 18.83
#